data_AF-A0A972CWC5-F1
#
_entry.id   AF-A0A972CWC5-F1
#
_cell.length_a   1.000
_cell.length_b   1.000
_cell.length_c   1.000
_cell.angle_alpha   90.00
_cell.angle_beta   90.00
_cell.angle_gamma   90.00
#
_symmetry.space_group_name_H-M   'P 1'
#
loop_
_entity.id
_entity.type
_entity.pdbx_description
1 polymer ?
#
loop_
_entity_poly.entity_id
_entity_poly.type
_entity_poly.pdbx_seq_one_letter_code
_entity_poly.pdbx_strand_id
1 'polypeptide(L)'
;MDFEYRVVDNEVVITKINNPLPKISFPNEIEGMPVTKLEGPLVIRKQRNTVEEIYLPDSMQVLGEYAIYDFHYLKKLHINQGLKKIEKYGIYTCPDLHHIVIPSSVETIDELGVGYYYEHGRSYKQRFVKIEILEKTRI
;
A
#
# COMPACT_ATOMS: atom_id res chain seq x y z
N MET A 1 -14.87 8.79 6.23
CA MET A 1 -13.47 8.77 5.73
C MET A 1 -13.65 8.80 4.24
N ASP A 2 -13.13 9.84 3.62
CA ASP A 2 -13.54 10.18 2.26
C ASP A 2 -12.33 9.96 1.35
N PHE A 3 -12.56 9.36 0.20
CA PHE A 3 -11.51 9.04 -0.77
C PHE A 3 -11.67 9.91 -2.00
N GLU A 4 -10.55 10.37 -2.56
CA GLU A 4 -10.55 10.81 -3.97
C GLU A 4 -10.16 9.60 -4.81
N TYR A 5 -10.90 9.38 -5.88
CA TYR A 5 -10.74 8.24 -6.76
C TYR A 5 -11.10 8.61 -8.19
N ARG A 6 -10.71 7.73 -9.11
CA ARG A 6 -11.14 7.72 -10.50
C ARG A 6 -11.57 6.33 -10.88
N VAL A 7 -12.46 6.24 -11.86
CA VAL A 7 -12.91 4.97 -12.44
C VAL A 7 -12.18 4.76 -13.77
N VAL A 8 -11.63 3.57 -13.96
CA VAL A 8 -11.04 3.11 -15.22
C VAL A 8 -11.57 1.72 -15.49
N ASP A 9 -12.17 1.50 -16.67
CA ASP A 9 -12.66 0.18 -17.08
C ASP A 9 -13.57 -0.50 -16.04
N ASN A 10 -14.46 0.28 -15.41
CA ASN A 10 -15.36 -0.14 -14.32
C ASN A 10 -14.66 -0.58 -13.03
N GLU A 11 -13.41 -0.20 -12.83
CA GLU A 11 -12.67 -0.42 -11.61
C GLU A 11 -12.28 0.91 -10.95
N VAL A 12 -12.23 0.93 -9.62
CA VAL A 12 -11.93 2.11 -8.83
C VAL A 12 -10.44 2.14 -8.48
N VAL A 13 -9.80 3.25 -8.85
CA VAL A 13 -8.44 3.61 -8.46
C VAL A 13 -8.52 4.73 -7.42
N ILE A 14 -8.18 4.42 -6.17
CA ILE A 14 -8.10 5.44 -5.11
C ILE A 14 -6.77 6.17 -5.22
N THR A 15 -6.82 7.50 -5.24
CA THR A 15 -5.65 8.37 -5.42
C THR A 15 -5.33 9.21 -4.20
N LYS A 16 -6.28 9.37 -3.26
CA LYS A 16 -6.06 10.13 -2.03
C LYS A 16 -7.05 9.76 -0.93
N ILE A 17 -6.62 9.92 0.31
CA ILE A 17 -7.41 9.78 1.53
C ILE A 17 -7.55 11.15 2.17
N ASN A 18 -8.78 11.61 2.34
CA ASN A 18 -9.09 12.81 3.08
C ASN A 18 -9.31 12.48 4.55
N ASN A 19 -8.58 13.20 5.42
CA ASN A 19 -8.63 13.04 6.88
C ASN A 19 -8.31 11.60 7.34
N PRO A 20 -7.07 11.11 7.10
CA PRO A 20 -6.69 9.76 7.43
C PRO A 20 -6.79 9.50 8.94
N LEU A 21 -7.50 8.43 9.31
CA LEU A 21 -7.64 7.97 10.69
C LEU A 21 -6.49 7.04 11.07
N PRO A 22 -6.18 6.85 12.37
CA PRO A 22 -5.14 5.92 12.80
C PRO A 22 -5.28 4.50 12.26
N LYS A 23 -6.50 4.05 11.99
CA LYS A 23 -6.80 2.78 11.32
C LYS A 23 -7.60 3.05 10.05
N ILE A 24 -7.10 2.56 8.92
CA ILE A 24 -7.70 2.72 7.60
C ILE A 24 -8.17 1.36 7.10
N SER A 25 -9.45 1.26 6.79
CA SER A 25 -10.02 0.12 6.06
C SER A 25 -10.62 0.66 4.77
N PHE A 26 -10.09 0.19 3.64
CA PHE A 26 -10.62 0.53 2.33
C PHE A 26 -11.86 -0.31 2.04
N PRO A 27 -12.89 0.25 1.38
CA PRO A 27 -14.05 -0.51 0.96
C PRO A 27 -13.69 -1.44 -0.20
N ASN A 28 -14.40 -2.57 -0.31
CA ASN A 28 -14.28 -3.47 -1.48
C ASN A 28 -14.82 -2.81 -2.75
N GLU A 29 -15.80 -1.92 -2.62
CA GLU A 29 -16.45 -1.27 -3.75
C GLU A 29 -16.73 0.21 -3.46
N ILE A 30 -16.73 1.03 -4.50
CA ILE A 30 -17.27 2.39 -4.49
C ILE A 30 -18.20 2.50 -5.69
N GLU A 31 -19.45 2.95 -5.46
CA GLU A 31 -20.49 3.04 -6.50
C GLU A 31 -20.77 1.70 -7.23
N GLY A 32 -20.63 0.58 -6.52
CA GLY A 32 -20.82 -0.77 -7.08
C GLY A 32 -19.68 -1.26 -7.97
N MET A 33 -18.58 -0.50 -8.05
CA MET A 33 -17.36 -0.86 -8.78
C MET A 33 -16.26 -1.29 -7.81
N PRO A 34 -15.49 -2.35 -8.11
CA PRO A 34 -14.46 -2.86 -7.21
C PRO A 34 -13.30 -1.88 -7.05
N VAL A 35 -12.78 -1.75 -5.82
CA VAL A 35 -11.53 -1.02 -5.55
C VAL A 35 -10.35 -1.94 -5.83
N THR A 36 -9.69 -1.76 -6.97
CA THR A 36 -8.64 -2.68 -7.45
C THR A 36 -7.25 -2.09 -7.38
N LYS A 37 -7.12 -0.76 -7.30
CA LYS A 37 -5.81 -0.08 -7.26
C LYS A 37 -5.77 1.08 -6.28
N LEU A 38 -4.63 1.20 -5.60
CA LEU A 38 -4.20 2.44 -4.93
C LEU A 38 -3.08 3.06 -5.75
N GLU A 39 -3.10 4.37 -6.00
CA GLU A 39 -2.09 5.03 -6.85
C GLU A 39 -1.75 6.44 -6.38
N GLY A 40 -0.46 6.79 -6.43
CA GLY A 40 0.04 8.08 -5.97
C GLY A 40 0.11 8.17 -4.44
N PRO A 41 0.71 9.24 -3.90
CA PRO A 41 0.73 9.45 -2.46
C PRO A 41 -0.69 9.60 -1.91
N LEU A 42 -1.19 8.56 -1.26
CA LEU A 42 -2.55 8.55 -0.70
C LEU A 42 -2.73 9.63 0.38
N VAL A 43 -1.64 10.04 1.02
CA VAL A 43 -1.60 11.19 1.92
C VAL A 43 -0.57 12.19 1.40
N ILE A 44 -0.91 13.48 1.46
CA ILE A 44 -0.01 14.54 1.01
C ILE A 44 1.21 14.60 1.95
N ARG A 45 2.43 14.56 1.39
CA ARG A 45 3.73 14.51 2.11
C ARG A 45 3.95 15.55 3.23
N LYS A 46 3.22 16.67 3.21
CA LYS A 46 3.32 17.73 4.24
C LYS A 46 2.24 17.63 5.32
N GLN A 47 1.30 16.70 5.17
CA GLN A 47 0.24 16.46 6.14
C GLN A 47 0.74 15.41 7.14
N ARG A 48 0.91 15.82 8.40
CA ARG A 48 1.18 14.87 9.49
C ARG A 48 -0.03 13.92 9.59
N ASN A 49 0.18 12.66 9.27
CA ASN A 49 -0.80 11.60 9.50
C ASN A 49 -0.39 10.77 10.73
N THR A 50 -1.37 10.12 11.36
CA THR A 50 -1.19 9.28 12.55
C THR A 50 -1.58 7.83 12.25
N VAL A 51 -1.52 7.44 10.98
CA VAL A 51 -1.97 6.14 10.51
C VAL A 51 -1.02 5.08 11.03
N GLU A 52 -1.55 4.15 11.79
CA GLU A 52 -0.83 3.04 12.40
C GLU A 52 -1.13 1.70 11.73
N GLU A 53 -2.31 1.57 11.10
CA GLU A 53 -2.78 0.32 10.53
C GLU A 53 -3.60 0.53 9.25
N ILE A 54 -3.29 -0.24 8.21
CA ILE A 54 -4.00 -0.23 6.92
C ILE A 54 -4.50 -1.64 6.59
N TYR A 55 -5.77 -1.74 6.17
CA TYR A 55 -6.38 -2.96 5.65
C TYR A 55 -6.76 -2.75 4.18
N LEU A 56 -6.09 -3.46 3.28
CA LEU A 56 -6.46 -3.50 1.87
C LEU A 56 -7.78 -4.28 1.70
N PRO A 57 -8.64 -3.88 0.76
CA PRO A 57 -9.86 -4.61 0.47
C PRO A 57 -9.55 -5.94 -0.23
N ASP A 58 -10.48 -6.89 -0.16
CA ASP A 58 -10.34 -8.20 -0.81
C ASP A 58 -10.23 -8.07 -2.33
N SER A 59 -10.86 -7.05 -2.91
CA SER A 59 -10.83 -6.71 -4.34
C SER A 59 -9.49 -6.13 -4.82
N MET A 60 -8.56 -5.79 -3.93
CA MET A 60 -7.32 -5.12 -4.30
C MET A 60 -6.41 -6.00 -5.14
N GLN A 61 -5.92 -5.44 -6.25
CA GLN A 61 -5.05 -6.14 -7.19
C GLN A 61 -3.68 -5.47 -7.31
N VAL A 62 -3.60 -4.14 -7.19
CA VAL A 62 -2.37 -3.37 -7.43
C VAL A 62 -2.12 -2.32 -6.36
N LEU A 63 -0.94 -2.36 -5.74
CA LEU A 63 -0.36 -1.21 -5.04
C LEU A 63 0.50 -0.44 -6.04
N GLY A 64 -0.04 0.65 -6.55
CA GLY A 64 0.58 1.49 -7.57
C GLY A 64 1.69 2.38 -7.05
N GLU A 65 2.32 3.11 -7.96
CA GLU A 65 3.46 3.98 -7.64
C GLU A 65 3.12 4.94 -6.48
N TYR A 66 3.95 4.96 -5.44
CA TYR A 66 3.78 5.78 -4.23
C TYR A 66 2.49 5.57 -3.40
N ALA A 67 1.72 4.49 -3.62
CA ALA A 67 0.45 4.26 -2.91
C ALA A 67 0.58 4.39 -1.39
N ILE A 68 1.50 3.65 -0.78
CA ILE A 68 1.79 3.70 0.66
C ILE A 68 3.13 4.40 0.85
N TYR A 69 3.14 5.70 0.54
CA TYR A 69 4.32 6.56 0.66
C TYR A 69 4.24 7.46 1.91
N ASP A 70 5.34 7.54 2.67
CA ASP A 70 5.52 8.49 3.78
C ASP A 70 4.59 8.27 4.98
N PHE A 71 4.19 7.01 5.21
CA PHE A 71 3.43 6.59 6.37
C PHE A 71 4.35 6.31 7.57
N HIS A 72 4.83 7.37 8.21
CA HIS A 72 5.84 7.30 9.27
C HIS A 72 5.45 6.46 10.48
N TYR A 73 4.18 6.44 10.88
CA TYR A 73 3.68 5.74 12.07
C TYR A 73 3.02 4.40 11.75
N LEU A 74 3.03 3.97 10.49
CA LEU A 74 2.39 2.73 10.06
C LEU A 74 3.16 1.55 10.62
N LYS A 75 2.50 0.78 11.49
CA LYS A 75 3.06 -0.41 12.15
C LYS A 75 2.58 -1.69 11.50
N LYS A 76 1.40 -1.67 10.87
CA LYS A 76 0.73 -2.85 10.33
C LYS A 76 0.09 -2.58 8.98
N LEU A 77 0.42 -3.40 7.99
CA LEU A 77 -0.21 -3.42 6.68
C LEU A 77 -0.78 -4.81 6.41
N HIS A 78 -2.11 -4.91 6.34
CA HIS A 78 -2.82 -6.15 6.02
C HIS A 78 -3.06 -6.21 4.52
N ILE A 79 -2.29 -7.06 3.84
CA ILE A 79 -2.37 -7.27 2.39
C ILE A 79 -3.34 -8.42 2.11
N ASN A 80 -4.30 -8.20 1.21
CA ASN A 80 -5.28 -9.19 0.80
C ASN A 80 -4.64 -10.31 -0.05
N GLN A 81 -5.27 -11.48 -0.06
CA GLN A 81 -4.80 -12.65 -0.85
C GLN A 81 -5.04 -12.49 -2.38
N GLY A 82 -5.63 -11.38 -2.81
CA GLY A 82 -5.84 -11.05 -4.22
C GLY A 82 -4.75 -10.17 -4.83
N LEU A 83 -3.87 -9.55 -4.02
CA LEU A 83 -2.88 -8.61 -4.52
C LEU A 83 -1.94 -9.30 -5.52
N LYS A 84 -1.77 -8.70 -6.70
CA LYS A 84 -0.97 -9.21 -7.82
C LYS A 84 0.34 -8.47 -8.01
N LYS A 85 0.32 -7.15 -7.85
CA LYS A 85 1.48 -6.32 -8.17
C LYS A 85 1.73 -5.24 -7.12
N ILE A 86 3.00 -5.06 -6.78
CA ILE A 86 3.52 -3.90 -6.05
C ILE A 86 4.43 -3.14 -7.01
N GLU A 87 4.00 -1.95 -7.42
CA GLU A 87 4.74 -1.09 -8.33
C GLU A 87 5.90 -0.38 -7.62
N LYS A 88 6.73 0.30 -8.40
CA LYS A 88 7.88 1.07 -7.90
C LYS A 88 7.44 2.02 -6.79
N TYR A 89 8.14 2.01 -5.66
CA TYR A 89 7.79 2.84 -4.48
C TYR A 89 6.38 2.57 -3.90
N GLY A 90 5.72 1.45 -4.19
CA GLY A 90 4.37 1.17 -3.72
C GLY A 90 4.23 1.12 -2.20
N ILE A 91 5.24 0.61 -1.49
CA ILE A 91 5.38 0.67 -0.03
C ILE A 91 6.74 1.27 0.31
N TYR A 92 6.79 2.58 0.54
CA TYR A 92 8.04 3.35 0.54
C TYR A 92 8.07 4.44 1.62
N THR A 93 9.20 4.59 2.31
CA THR A 93 9.34 5.52 3.46
C THR A 93 8.32 5.23 4.57
N CYS A 94 8.31 4.00 5.08
CA CYS A 94 7.47 3.57 6.21
C CYS A 94 8.36 3.03 7.36
N PRO A 95 9.09 3.89 8.09
CA PRO A 95 10.12 3.48 9.06
C PRO A 95 9.63 2.59 10.21
N ASP A 96 8.38 2.76 10.66
CA ASP A 96 7.78 1.97 11.75
C ASP A 96 7.17 0.63 11.28
N LEU A 97 7.10 0.41 9.97
CA LEU A 97 6.61 -0.84 9.39
C LEU A 97 7.72 -1.88 9.39
N HIS A 98 7.85 -2.62 10.50
CA HIS A 98 8.94 -3.57 10.72
C HIS A 98 8.70 -4.97 10.14
N HIS A 99 7.47 -5.33 9.78
CA HIS A 99 7.15 -6.63 9.20
C HIS A 99 6.10 -6.49 8.11
N ILE A 100 6.38 -7.08 6.95
CA ILE A 100 5.47 -7.11 5.80
C ILE A 100 5.35 -8.56 5.36
N VAL A 101 4.12 -9.07 5.35
CA VAL A 101 3.80 -10.38 4.79
C VAL A 101 3.27 -10.18 3.37
N ILE A 102 4.03 -10.62 2.39
CA ILE A 102 3.65 -10.61 0.98
C ILE A 102 2.94 -11.93 0.67
N PRO A 103 1.65 -11.92 0.31
CA PRO A 103 0.92 -13.13 0.00
C PRO A 103 1.43 -13.80 -1.28
N SER A 104 1.23 -15.10 -1.39
CA SER A 104 1.67 -15.91 -2.54
C SER A 104 0.98 -15.55 -3.86
N SER A 105 -0.05 -14.70 -3.79
CA SER A 105 -0.76 -14.13 -4.93
C SER A 105 0.04 -13.05 -5.65
N VAL A 106 1.02 -12.42 -4.98
CA VAL A 106 1.84 -11.36 -5.58
C VAL A 106 2.78 -11.98 -6.59
N GLU A 107 2.61 -11.57 -7.84
CA GLU A 107 3.32 -12.08 -9.00
C GLU A 107 4.51 -11.19 -9.34
N THR A 108 4.45 -9.90 -9.03
CA THR A 108 5.52 -8.94 -9.35
C THR A 108 5.69 -7.89 -8.26
N ILE A 109 6.93 -7.64 -7.89
CA ILE A 109 7.37 -6.52 -7.07
C ILE A 109 8.44 -5.78 -7.87
N ASP A 110 8.13 -4.55 -8.27
CA ASP A 110 9.08 -3.73 -9.03
C ASP A 110 10.26 -3.30 -8.15
N GLU A 111 11.35 -2.86 -8.77
CA GLU A 111 12.52 -2.34 -8.06
C GLU A 111 12.11 -1.22 -7.08
N LEU A 112 12.62 -1.24 -5.84
CA LEU A 112 12.24 -0.30 -4.77
C LEU A 112 10.74 -0.33 -4.39
N GLY A 113 10.00 -1.38 -4.75
CA GLY A 113 8.57 -1.50 -4.45
C GLY A 113 8.24 -1.69 -2.96
N VAL A 114 9.13 -2.31 -2.18
CA VAL A 114 8.92 -2.58 -0.75
C VAL A 114 10.22 -2.53 0.05
N GLY A 115 10.17 -2.01 1.27
CA GLY A 115 11.26 -2.10 2.24
C GLY A 115 12.41 -1.11 2.01
N TYR A 116 12.10 0.04 1.41
CA TYR A 116 13.03 1.13 1.23
C TYR A 116 12.46 2.43 1.82
N TYR A 117 13.33 3.36 2.16
CA TYR A 117 12.97 4.70 2.58
C TYR A 117 13.85 5.74 1.88
N TYR A 118 13.31 6.95 1.71
CA TYR A 118 14.02 8.08 1.12
C TYR A 118 14.55 9.02 2.20
N GLU A 119 15.86 9.28 2.20
CA GLU A 119 16.48 10.23 3.13
C GLU A 119 17.67 10.90 2.42
N HIS A 120 18.01 12.15 2.77
CA HIS A 120 19.20 12.84 2.25
C HIS A 120 19.45 12.75 0.72
N GLY A 121 18.38 12.73 -0.09
CA GLY A 121 18.49 12.67 -1.55
C GLY A 121 18.65 11.26 -2.13
N ARG A 122 18.58 10.20 -1.33
CA ARG A 122 18.86 8.82 -1.74
C ARG A 122 17.86 7.83 -1.15
N SER A 123 17.70 6.69 -1.84
CA SER A 123 16.94 5.53 -1.35
C SER A 123 17.84 4.59 -0.56
N TYR A 124 17.36 4.14 0.59
CA TYR A 124 18.05 3.20 1.45
C TYR A 124 17.15 2.01 1.74
N LYS A 125 17.72 0.79 1.73
CA LYS A 125 17.01 -0.38 2.21
C LYS A 125 16.78 -0.24 3.71
N GLN A 126 15.55 -0.42 4.15
CA GLN A 126 15.21 -0.34 5.56
C GLN A 126 15.83 -1.52 6.30
N ARG A 127 16.79 -1.24 7.18
CA ARG A 127 17.64 -2.29 7.79
C ARG A 127 16.86 -3.28 8.66
N PHE A 128 15.78 -2.81 9.29
CA PHE A 128 15.04 -3.56 10.30
C PHE A 128 13.67 -4.07 9.81
N VAL A 129 13.33 -3.88 8.52
CA VAL A 129 12.09 -4.47 7.99
C VAL A 129 12.33 -5.94 7.65
N LYS A 130 11.50 -6.82 8.22
CA LYS A 130 11.37 -8.21 7.81
C LYS A 130 10.33 -8.28 6.68
N ILE A 131 10.75 -8.69 5.48
CA ILE A 131 9.83 -9.01 4.39
C ILE A 131 9.72 -10.52 4.32
N GLU A 132 8.49 -11.02 4.49
CA GLU A 132 8.17 -12.44 4.44
C GLU A 132 7.32 -12.71 3.21
N ILE A 133 7.84 -13.48 2.27
CA ILE A 133 7.12 -13.85 1.05
C ILE A 133 6.54 -15.24 1.27
N LEU A 134 5.21 -15.34 1.20
CA LEU A 134 4.54 -16.63 1.26
C LEU A 134 4.70 -17.34 -0.07
N GLU A 135 5.18 -18.58 -0.05
CA GLU A 135 5.28 -19.39 -1.25
C GLU A 135 3.91 -19.98 -1.60
N LYS A 136 3.64 -20.13 -2.92
CA LYS A 136 2.47 -20.92 -3.36
C LYS A 136 2.66 -22.34 -2.84
N THR A 137 1.80 -22.80 -1.93
CA THR A 137 1.83 -24.18 -1.46
C THR A 137 1.72 -25.11 -2.66
N ARG A 138 2.81 -25.82 -2.98
CA ARG A 138 2.78 -26.93 -3.94
C ARG A 138 2.11 -28.09 -3.19
N ILE A 139 0.88 -28.41 -3.58
CA ILE A 139 0.19 -29.65 -3.18
C ILE A 139 0.70 -30.77 -4.05
#